data_AF-A0AAD9AYI5-F1
#
_entry.id   AF-A0AAD9AYI5-F1
#
_cell.length_a   1.000
_cell.length_b   1.000
_cell.length_c   1.000
_cell.angle_alpha   90.00
_cell.angle_beta   90.00
_cell.angle_gamma   90.00
#
_symmetry.space_group_name_H-M   'P 1'
#
loop_
_entity.id
_entity.type
_entity.pdbx_description
1 polymer ?
#
loop_
_entity_poly.entity_id
_entity_poly.type
_entity_poly.pdbx_seq_one_letter_code
_entity_poly.pdbx_strand_id
1 'polypeptide(L)'
;MQSRTGRLVALAISSFVFVCILTLNYGAFAYRRTNPYHDELNNAKRASEERSWIDTIKLSPAHQNPAKAPHVATPENVEFDSLLESSANLTSRQPYSLERRADGPLYCTDGPCVDGSCCGPKNICGYGPDFCGTGCQSQCNATAMCGEFSENAEMPCGMKLCCSATGWW
;
A
#
# COMPACT_ATOMS: atom_id res chain seq x y z
N MET A 1 -48.46 -70.90 -9.99
CA MET A 1 -47.06 -70.39 -10.01
C MET A 1 -46.98 -68.87 -10.32
N GLN A 2 -48.01 -68.06 -10.03
CA GLN A 2 -48.04 -66.62 -10.38
C GLN A 2 -47.61 -65.66 -9.25
N SER A 3 -47.57 -66.13 -8.00
CA SER A 3 -47.40 -65.26 -6.80
C SER A 3 -45.94 -64.86 -6.52
N ARG A 4 -44.99 -65.71 -6.93
CA ARG A 4 -43.56 -65.53 -6.60
C ARG A 4 -42.88 -64.54 -7.54
N THR A 5 -43.27 -64.53 -8.81
CA THR A 5 -42.80 -63.58 -9.83
C THR A 5 -43.32 -62.17 -9.58
N GLY A 6 -44.59 -62.00 -9.21
CA GLY A 6 -45.16 -60.69 -8.86
C GLY A 6 -44.49 -60.04 -7.63
N ARG A 7 -44.12 -60.83 -6.62
CA ARG A 7 -43.38 -60.35 -5.44
C ARG A 7 -41.94 -59.92 -5.78
N LEU A 8 -41.27 -60.64 -6.68
CA LEU A 8 -39.92 -60.27 -7.12
C LEU A 8 -39.91 -58.97 -7.93
N VAL A 9 -40.91 -58.77 -8.79
CA VAL A 9 -41.06 -57.53 -9.56
C VAL A 9 -41.36 -56.34 -8.65
N ALA A 10 -42.23 -56.50 -7.65
CA ALA A 10 -42.54 -55.44 -6.69
C ALA A 10 -41.31 -55.00 -5.86
N LEU A 11 -40.47 -55.95 -5.45
CA LEU A 11 -39.23 -55.65 -4.71
C LEU A 11 -38.17 -54.96 -5.58
N ALA A 12 -38.07 -55.32 -6.86
CA ALA A 12 -37.17 -54.66 -7.80
C ALA A 12 -37.58 -53.20 -8.04
N ILE A 13 -38.88 -52.95 -8.20
CA ILE A 13 -39.42 -51.59 -8.37
C ILE A 13 -39.20 -50.75 -7.10
N SER A 14 -39.46 -51.30 -5.91
CA SER A 14 -39.25 -50.56 -4.66
C SER A 14 -37.77 -50.21 -4.45
N SER A 15 -36.86 -51.12 -4.79
CA SER A 15 -35.41 -50.86 -4.71
C SER A 15 -34.99 -49.74 -5.66
N PHE A 16 -35.50 -49.73 -6.89
CA PHE A 16 -35.16 -48.71 -7.88
C PHE A 16 -35.67 -47.33 -7.46
N VAL A 17 -36.91 -47.28 -6.95
CA VAL A 17 -37.50 -46.04 -6.40
C VAL A 17 -36.70 -45.54 -5.20
N PHE A 18 -36.27 -46.43 -4.29
CA PHE A 18 -35.47 -46.04 -3.13
C PHE A 18 -34.11 -45.49 -3.56
N VAL A 19 -33.43 -46.12 -4.53
CA VAL A 19 -32.18 -45.61 -5.09
C VAL A 19 -32.37 -44.25 -5.75
N CYS A 20 -33.43 -44.05 -6.54
CA CYS A 20 -33.75 -42.75 -7.14
C CYS A 20 -34.03 -41.66 -6.10
N ILE A 21 -34.72 -41.97 -5.01
CA ILE A 21 -34.99 -41.00 -3.92
C ILE A 21 -33.68 -40.66 -3.20
N LEU A 22 -32.80 -41.63 -2.97
CA LEU A 22 -31.48 -41.37 -2.38
C LEU A 22 -30.64 -40.52 -3.34
N THR A 23 -30.59 -40.80 -4.64
CA THR A 23 -29.82 -39.96 -5.57
C THR A 23 -30.39 -38.55 -5.73
N LEU A 24 -31.70 -38.34 -5.60
CA LEU A 24 -32.29 -36.99 -5.62
C LEU A 24 -32.03 -36.23 -4.32
N ASN A 25 -32.09 -36.88 -3.16
CA ASN A 25 -31.79 -36.24 -1.87
C ASN A 25 -30.29 -35.98 -1.65
N TYR A 26 -29.42 -36.91 -2.09
CA TYR A 26 -27.96 -36.75 -1.96
C TYR A 26 -27.32 -36.04 -3.16
N GLY A 27 -27.94 -36.07 -4.34
CA GLY A 27 -27.43 -35.43 -5.56
C GLY A 27 -27.69 -33.93 -5.63
N ALA A 28 -28.57 -33.38 -4.79
CA ALA A 28 -28.80 -31.94 -4.70
C ALA A 28 -27.59 -31.16 -4.12
N PHE A 29 -26.59 -31.85 -3.57
CA PHE A 29 -25.40 -31.19 -3.01
C PHE A 29 -24.36 -30.77 -4.06
N ALA A 30 -24.36 -31.39 -5.25
CA ALA A 30 -23.36 -31.12 -6.29
C ALA A 30 -23.82 -30.13 -7.37
N TYR A 31 -25.10 -29.73 -7.38
CA TYR A 31 -25.64 -28.73 -8.31
C TYR A 31 -26.16 -27.49 -7.60
N ARG A 32 -25.50 -27.06 -6.52
CA ARG A 32 -25.64 -25.67 -6.09
C ARG A 32 -24.65 -24.85 -6.91
N ARG A 33 -25.11 -24.37 -8.06
CA ARG A 33 -24.46 -23.32 -8.85
C ARG A 33 -24.12 -22.20 -7.86
N THR A 34 -22.84 -22.05 -7.50
CA THR A 34 -22.36 -20.93 -6.70
C THR A 34 -22.68 -19.68 -7.50
N ASN A 35 -23.68 -18.92 -7.06
CA ASN A 35 -23.99 -17.62 -7.64
C ASN A 35 -22.82 -16.69 -7.26
N PRO A 36 -21.95 -16.29 -8.21
CA PRO A 36 -20.72 -15.55 -7.90
C PRO A 36 -20.98 -14.17 -7.27
N TYR A 37 -22.22 -13.70 -7.36
CA TYR A 37 -22.63 -12.35 -6.98
C TYR A 37 -22.65 -12.10 -5.46
N HIS A 38 -22.86 -13.14 -4.64
CA HIS A 38 -22.92 -12.96 -3.18
C HIS A 38 -21.54 -12.94 -2.51
N ASP A 39 -20.54 -13.62 -3.08
CA ASP A 39 -19.16 -13.58 -2.56
C ASP A 39 -18.50 -12.22 -2.83
N GLU A 40 -18.82 -11.58 -3.95
CA GLU A 40 -18.26 -10.28 -4.34
C GLU A 40 -18.68 -9.15 -3.38
N LEU A 41 -19.95 -9.14 -2.93
CA LEU A 41 -20.44 -8.14 -1.97
C LEU A 41 -19.81 -8.30 -0.58
N ASN A 42 -19.59 -9.54 -0.14
CA ASN A 42 -18.94 -9.84 1.14
C ASN A 42 -17.44 -9.51 1.09
N ASN A 43 -16.77 -9.77 -0.03
CA ASN A 43 -15.39 -9.35 -0.27
C ASN A 43 -15.26 -7.82 -0.35
N ALA A 44 -16.19 -7.13 -1.00
CA ALA A 44 -16.19 -5.67 -1.07
C ALA A 44 -16.38 -5.02 0.31
N LYS A 45 -17.27 -5.57 1.14
CA LYS A 45 -17.45 -5.13 2.53
C LYS A 45 -16.19 -5.36 3.37
N ARG A 46 -15.60 -6.55 3.30
CA ARG A 46 -14.33 -6.86 3.98
C ARG A 46 -13.20 -5.93 3.54
N ALA A 47 -13.11 -5.65 2.25
CA ALA A 47 -12.10 -4.75 1.67
C ALA A 47 -12.35 -3.27 2.02
N SER A 48 -13.58 -2.88 2.36
CA SER A 48 -13.91 -1.56 2.89
C SER A 48 -13.59 -1.42 4.38
N GLU A 49 -13.79 -2.50 5.16
CA GLU A 49 -13.52 -2.55 6.59
C GLU A 49 -12.00 -2.58 6.88
N GLU A 50 -11.23 -3.28 6.05
CA GLU A 50 -9.75 -3.36 6.08
C GLU A 50 -9.06 -2.05 5.65
N ARG A 51 -9.80 -1.05 5.14
CA ARG A 51 -9.27 0.25 4.68
C ARG A 51 -9.69 1.43 5.56
N SER A 52 -10.32 1.16 6.69
CA SER A 52 -10.70 2.19 7.68
C SER A 52 -9.49 3.02 8.19
N TRP A 53 -8.30 2.43 8.20
CA TRP A 53 -7.05 3.12 8.58
C TRP A 53 -6.61 4.21 7.58
N ILE A 54 -7.05 4.14 6.30
CA ILE A 54 -6.68 5.13 5.27
C ILE A 54 -7.20 6.52 5.63
N ASP A 55 -8.38 6.60 6.25
CA ASP A 55 -9.00 7.86 6.69
C ASP A 55 -8.27 8.49 7.87
N THR A 56 -7.38 7.73 8.53
CA THR A 56 -6.58 8.19 9.68
C THR A 56 -5.21 8.73 9.24
N ILE A 57 -4.80 8.52 7.98
CA ILE A 57 -3.53 9.02 7.46
C ILE A 57 -3.59 10.54 7.36
N LYS A 58 -2.90 11.23 8.28
CA LYS A 58 -2.68 12.68 8.15
C LYS A 58 -1.71 12.91 7.00
N LEU A 59 -2.20 13.41 5.86
CA LEU A 59 -1.35 13.87 4.77
C LEU A 59 -0.47 15.02 5.26
N SER A 60 0.81 14.73 5.49
CA SER A 60 1.83 15.76 5.68
C SER A 60 2.15 16.42 4.32
N PRO A 61 2.71 17.65 4.31
CA PRO A 61 3.09 18.35 3.08
C PRO A 61 4.03 17.58 2.15
N ALA A 62 4.69 16.52 2.63
CA ALA A 62 5.52 15.64 1.83
C ALA A 62 4.73 14.71 0.87
N HIS A 63 3.40 14.66 0.97
CA HIS A 63 2.50 13.88 0.11
C HIS A 63 1.60 14.76 -0.78
N GLN A 64 2.15 15.84 -1.31
CA GLN A 64 1.38 16.63 -2.27
C GLN A 64 1.13 15.80 -3.53
N ASN A 65 -0.14 15.71 -3.91
CA ASN A 65 -0.54 15.42 -5.28
C ASN A 65 0.31 16.31 -6.20
N PRO A 66 1.05 15.76 -7.18
CA PRO A 66 1.88 16.54 -8.10
C PRO A 66 1.10 17.67 -8.79
N ALA A 67 -0.22 17.53 -8.93
CA ALA A 67 -1.10 18.57 -9.49
C ALA A 67 -1.37 19.76 -8.55
N LYS A 68 -0.94 19.72 -7.29
CA LYS A 68 -1.15 20.78 -6.28
C LYS A 68 0.17 21.31 -5.70
N ALA A 69 1.32 20.75 -6.08
CA ALA A 69 2.60 21.38 -5.80
C ALA A 69 2.62 22.74 -6.52
N PRO A 70 2.86 23.88 -5.82
CA PRO A 70 3.00 25.14 -6.50
C PRO A 70 4.14 25.00 -7.51
N HIS A 71 3.86 25.27 -8.78
CA HIS A 71 4.92 25.46 -9.77
C HIS A 71 5.77 26.62 -9.28
N VAL A 72 6.95 26.33 -8.71
CA VAL A 72 7.99 27.34 -8.60
C VAL A 72 8.39 27.62 -10.03
N ALA A 73 7.91 28.74 -10.57
CA ALA A 73 8.32 29.20 -11.88
C ALA A 73 9.85 29.33 -11.84
N THR A 74 10.55 28.49 -12.59
CA THR A 74 11.91 28.80 -13.01
C THR A 74 11.84 30.16 -13.72
N PRO A 75 12.76 31.11 -13.45
CA PRO A 75 12.71 32.42 -14.08
C PRO A 75 12.54 32.28 -15.59
N GLU A 76 11.46 32.90 -16.07
CA GLU A 76 10.91 32.81 -17.43
C GLU A 76 11.78 33.62 -18.38
N ASN A 77 12.97 33.11 -18.70
CA ASN A 77 13.81 33.64 -19.76
C ASN A 77 14.89 32.64 -20.17
N VAL A 78 14.47 31.39 -20.44
CA VAL A 78 15.28 30.49 -21.27
C VAL A 78 14.49 30.18 -22.53
N GLU A 79 14.65 31.08 -23.50
CA GLU A 79 14.13 30.97 -24.86
C GLU A 79 14.73 29.71 -25.52
N PHE A 80 13.86 28.76 -25.83
CA PHE A 80 14.17 27.39 -26.24
C PHE A 80 14.97 27.31 -27.57
N ASP A 81 14.98 28.36 -28.37
CA ASP A 81 15.66 28.38 -29.68
C ASP A 81 17.19 28.40 -29.59
N SER A 82 17.77 28.77 -28.44
CA SER A 82 19.23 28.77 -28.25
C SER A 82 19.83 27.38 -27.99
N LEU A 83 19.00 26.36 -27.73
CA LEU A 83 19.45 24.98 -27.42
C LEU A 83 19.78 24.15 -28.66
N LEU A 84 19.30 24.55 -29.85
CA LEU A 84 19.52 23.78 -31.07
C LEU A 84 20.90 24.06 -31.69
N GLU A 85 21.38 25.31 -31.66
CA GLU A 85 22.71 25.69 -32.17
C GLU A 85 23.86 25.27 -31.26
N SER A 86 23.62 25.06 -29.96
CA SER A 86 24.64 24.65 -29.00
C SER A 86 24.95 23.14 -29.03
N SER A 87 24.14 22.34 -29.74
CA SER A 87 24.42 20.92 -29.99
C SER A 87 25.63 20.67 -30.90
N ALA A 88 26.05 21.68 -31.68
CA ALA A 88 27.20 21.60 -32.58
C ALA A 88 28.55 21.88 -31.90
N ASN A 89 28.56 22.35 -30.64
CA ASN A 89 29.78 22.67 -29.89
C ASN A 89 29.84 21.92 -28.55
N LEU A 90 29.63 20.60 -28.58
CA LEU A 90 29.96 19.69 -27.48
C LEU A 90 31.48 19.61 -27.30
N THR A 91 32.08 20.69 -26.81
CA THR A 91 33.34 20.61 -26.08
C THR A 91 33.01 20.24 -24.64
N SER A 92 33.22 18.95 -24.37
CA SER A 92 33.76 18.39 -23.12
C SER A 92 33.47 19.15 -21.82
N ARG A 93 32.68 18.48 -20.96
CA ARG A 93 32.77 18.52 -19.49
C ARG A 93 32.44 19.87 -18.83
N GLN A 94 31.16 20.08 -18.55
CA GLN A 94 30.76 20.89 -17.39
C GLN A 94 30.71 19.96 -16.17
N PRO A 95 31.64 20.07 -15.20
CA PRO A 95 31.44 19.47 -13.90
C PRO A 95 30.40 20.34 -13.21
N TYR A 96 29.13 19.93 -13.24
CA TYR A 96 28.20 20.43 -12.23
C TYR A 96 28.84 20.08 -10.87
N SER A 97 29.28 21.09 -10.11
CA SER A 97 29.70 20.81 -8.74
C SER A 97 28.46 20.26 -8.03
N LEU A 98 28.59 19.10 -7.39
CA LEU A 98 27.58 18.63 -6.46
C LEU A 98 27.71 19.49 -5.20
N GLU A 99 27.19 20.71 -5.26
CA GLU A 99 27.17 21.59 -4.10
C GLU A 99 26.24 20.98 -3.05
N ARG A 100 26.76 20.76 -1.84
CA ARG A 100 25.97 20.20 -0.75
C ARG A 100 24.91 21.23 -0.37
N ARG A 101 23.64 20.91 -0.62
CA ARG A 101 22.51 21.69 -0.12
C ARG A 101 22.42 21.47 1.39
N ALA A 102 22.94 22.43 2.17
CA ALA A 102 22.88 22.41 3.62
C ALA A 102 21.45 22.57 4.15
N ASP A 103 20.57 23.16 3.34
CA ASP A 103 19.21 23.56 3.74
C ASP A 103 18.15 22.62 3.14
N GLY A 104 18.54 21.39 2.82
CA GLY A 104 17.62 20.38 2.31
C GLY A 104 16.59 19.97 3.37
N PRO A 105 15.44 19.40 2.95
CA PRO A 105 14.36 18.97 3.87
C PRO A 105 14.77 17.85 4.85
N LEU A 106 15.96 17.27 4.66
CA LEU A 106 16.55 16.30 5.57
C LEU A 106 17.33 16.94 6.72
N TYR A 107 17.50 18.25 6.71
CA TYR A 107 18.26 18.98 7.70
C TYR A 107 17.33 19.89 8.53
N CYS A 108 17.69 20.03 9.80
CA CYS A 108 16.97 20.86 10.77
C CYS A 108 17.89 21.98 11.30
N THR A 109 18.61 22.65 10.40
CA THR A 109 19.52 23.76 10.73
C THR A 109 18.77 24.99 11.22
N ASP A 110 17.63 25.31 10.60
CA ASP A 110 16.86 26.54 10.86
C ASP A 110 15.49 26.28 11.51
N GLY A 111 15.33 25.14 12.20
CA GLY A 111 14.08 24.80 12.87
C GLY A 111 13.81 23.30 12.96
N PRO A 112 12.63 22.91 13.46
CA PRO A 112 12.22 21.51 13.51
C PRO A 112 12.08 20.91 12.12
N CYS A 113 12.21 19.59 12.03
CA CYS A 113 12.04 18.86 10.79
C CYS A 113 10.62 19.03 10.25
N VAL A 114 10.52 19.43 8.97
CA VAL A 114 9.26 19.80 8.31
C VAL A 114 8.26 18.64 8.23
N ASP A 115 8.76 17.42 8.16
CA ASP A 115 7.97 16.19 8.09
C ASP A 115 7.47 15.72 9.46
N GLY A 116 7.89 16.37 10.55
CA GLY A 116 7.53 15.99 11.92
C GLY A 116 8.52 15.02 12.58
N SER A 117 9.62 14.65 11.91
CA SER A 117 10.62 13.72 12.44
C SER A 117 11.51 14.36 13.51
N CYS A 118 12.28 13.53 14.21
CA CYS A 118 13.23 13.99 15.21
C CYS A 118 14.39 14.73 14.54
N CYS A 119 14.72 15.90 15.07
CA CYS A 119 15.96 16.58 14.73
C CYS A 119 17.11 15.99 15.57
N GLY A 120 17.94 15.18 14.94
CA GLY A 120 19.06 14.50 15.59
C GLY A 120 20.25 15.41 15.92
N PRO A 121 21.28 14.86 16.58
CA PRO A 121 22.44 15.63 17.07
C PRO A 121 23.31 16.26 15.99
N LYS A 122 23.13 15.85 14.72
CA LYS A 122 23.88 16.38 13.56
C LYS A 122 23.07 17.37 12.71
N ASN A 123 21.97 17.91 13.24
CA ASN A 123 20.99 18.69 12.49
C ASN A 123 20.40 17.90 11.31
N ILE A 124 20.22 16.58 11.49
CA ILE A 124 19.63 15.69 10.47
C ILE A 124 18.31 15.14 11.01
N CYS A 125 17.31 15.16 10.15
CA CYS A 125 15.96 14.70 10.39
C CYS A 125 15.83 13.18 10.20
N GLY A 126 15.14 12.51 11.13
CA GLY A 126 14.89 11.07 11.04
C GLY A 126 14.12 10.50 12.23
N TYR A 127 13.89 9.19 12.21
CA TYR A 127 13.23 8.46 13.29
C TYR A 127 14.13 7.36 13.86
N GLY A 128 13.79 6.90 15.05
CA GLY A 128 14.54 5.87 15.76
C GLY A 128 15.61 6.45 16.69
N PRO A 129 16.35 5.58 17.40
CA PRO A 129 17.22 5.98 18.50
C PRO A 129 18.38 6.88 18.08
N ASP A 130 18.85 6.78 16.83
CA ASP A 130 19.96 7.61 16.32
C ASP A 130 19.58 9.08 16.14
N PHE A 131 18.28 9.37 15.94
CA PHE A 131 17.76 10.70 15.70
C PHE A 131 16.95 11.23 16.88
N CYS A 132 16.11 10.39 17.46
CA CYS A 132 15.22 10.72 18.57
C CYS A 132 15.85 10.49 19.94
N GLY A 133 16.96 9.76 20.00
CA GLY A 133 17.63 9.43 21.25
C GLY A 133 18.51 10.57 21.78
N THR A 134 19.71 10.21 22.23
CA THR A 134 20.59 11.15 22.93
C THR A 134 21.07 12.25 21.98
N GLY A 135 20.90 13.51 22.39
CA GLY A 135 21.27 14.66 21.58
C GLY A 135 20.23 15.08 20.55
N CYS A 136 19.02 14.53 20.63
CA CYS A 136 17.88 15.08 19.89
C CYS A 136 17.57 16.53 20.33
N GLN A 137 17.29 17.38 19.34
CA GLN A 137 17.09 18.82 19.52
C GLN A 137 15.61 19.21 19.49
N SER A 138 14.81 18.56 18.65
CA SER A 138 13.38 18.82 18.54
C SER A 138 12.62 17.58 18.07
N GLN A 139 11.32 17.50 18.41
CA GLN A 139 10.41 16.41 18.04
C GLN A 139 10.90 15.03 18.49
N CYS A 140 11.60 14.93 19.62
CA CYS A 140 12.31 13.72 20.07
C CYS A 140 11.43 12.50 20.41
N ASN A 141 10.11 12.68 20.46
CA ASN A 141 9.15 11.59 20.63
C ASN A 141 8.46 11.22 19.32
N ALA A 142 8.98 11.65 18.17
CA ALA A 142 8.39 11.32 16.88
C ALA A 142 8.55 9.82 16.62
N THR A 143 7.43 9.18 16.29
CA THR A 143 7.36 7.78 15.88
C THR A 143 7.44 7.70 14.37
N ALA A 144 8.14 6.69 13.87
CA ALA A 144 8.28 6.48 12.44
C ALA A 144 6.95 6.11 11.77
N MET A 145 6.90 6.23 10.44
CA MET A 145 5.67 6.00 9.69
C MET A 145 5.47 4.52 9.36
N CYS A 146 6.54 3.72 9.40
CA CYS A 146 6.51 2.27 9.23
C CYS A 146 7.59 1.56 10.05
N GLY A 147 7.45 0.23 10.17
CA GLY A 147 8.49 -0.65 10.70
C GLY A 147 8.65 -0.60 12.22
N GLU A 148 9.79 -1.04 12.73
CA GLU A 148 10.02 -1.25 14.17
C GLU A 148 9.90 0.03 15.01
N PHE A 149 10.20 1.18 14.41
CA PHE A 149 10.13 2.49 15.09
C PHE A 149 8.77 3.19 14.93
N SER A 150 7.79 2.54 14.31
CA SER A 150 6.43 3.07 14.20
C SER A 150 5.61 2.85 15.45
N GLU A 151 4.39 3.38 15.43
CA GLU A 151 3.37 2.99 16.40
C GLU A 151 3.23 1.46 16.43
N ASN A 152 3.31 0.86 17.61
CA ASN A 152 3.24 -0.59 17.84
C ASN A 152 4.26 -1.46 17.05
N ALA A 153 5.32 -0.88 16.48
CA ALA A 153 6.38 -1.57 15.73
C ALA A 153 5.93 -2.38 14.48
N GLU A 154 4.67 -2.24 14.05
CA GLU A 154 4.05 -3.10 13.03
C GLU A 154 3.37 -2.30 11.91
N MET A 155 3.52 -0.97 11.86
CA MET A 155 2.83 -0.18 10.84
C MET A 155 3.33 -0.55 9.45
N PRO A 156 2.43 -1.00 8.55
CA PRO A 156 2.79 -1.35 7.20
C PRO A 156 3.03 -0.08 6.37
N CYS A 157 3.94 -0.17 5.39
CA CYS A 157 4.09 0.89 4.40
C CYS A 157 2.86 0.98 3.51
N GLY A 158 2.40 2.20 3.26
CA GLY A 158 1.43 2.48 2.21
C GLY A 158 1.90 1.92 0.87
N MET A 159 0.95 1.42 0.06
CA MET A 159 1.22 0.88 -1.28
C MET A 159 2.23 -0.29 -1.34
N LYS A 160 2.51 -0.97 -0.22
CA LYS A 160 3.52 -2.04 -0.12
C LYS A 160 4.92 -1.57 -0.55
N LEU A 161 5.25 -0.31 -0.26
CA LEU A 161 6.61 0.18 -0.41
C LEU A 161 7.54 -0.49 0.61
N CYS A 162 8.85 -0.39 0.38
CA CYS A 162 9.83 -0.90 1.33
C CYS A 162 9.93 0.06 2.51
N CYS A 163 9.97 -0.48 3.73
CA CYS A 163 10.29 0.34 4.90
C CYS A 163 11.80 0.54 4.98
N SER A 164 12.24 1.80 5.03
CA SER A 164 13.64 2.15 5.26
C SER A 164 14.07 1.73 6.66
N ALA A 165 15.38 1.66 6.89
CA ALA A 165 15.93 1.37 8.21
C ALA A 165 15.52 2.39 9.29
N THR A 166 15.09 3.59 8.89
CA THR A 166 14.64 4.67 9.78
C THR A 166 13.14 4.85 9.75
N GLY A 167 12.38 3.90 9.18
CA GLY A 167 10.92 3.90 9.21
C GLY A 167 10.25 4.93 8.28
N TRP A 168 10.89 5.20 7.13
CA TRP A 168 10.31 5.92 5.98
C TRP A 168 9.84 4.93 4.90
N TRP A 169 8.92 5.33 4.03
CA TRP A 169 8.50 4.57 2.82
C TRP A 169 9.29 4.97 1.56
#